data_AF-A0A7W7NZN5-F1
#
_entry.id   AF-A0A7W7NZN5-F1
#
_cell.length_a   1.000
_cell.length_b   1.000
_cell.length_c   1.000
_cell.angle_alpha   90.00
_cell.angle_beta   90.00
_cell.angle_gamma   90.00
#
_symmetry.space_group_name_H-M   'P 1'
#
loop_
_entity.id
_entity.type
_entity.pdbx_description
1 polymer ?
#
loop_
_entity_poly.entity_id
_entity_poly.type
_entity_poly.pdbx_seq_one_letter_code
_entity_poly.pdbx_strand_id
1 'polypeptide(L)'
;MKLIPLKKQYSLSEDDINKLGSWMTMGHSLEEICFYFHEKMTVEQLFAVATVIAREMFNMSLNELCPELVAERRALSQEHHEAWQRRRENQKVLSIIKGNLEDISLFEFEAQRRRATA
;
A
#
# COMPACT_ATOMS: atom_id res chain seq x y z
N MET A 1 -3.30 18.61 -16.85
CA MET A 1 -3.05 17.82 -15.62
C MET A 1 -1.75 18.27 -14.96
N LYS A 2 -1.80 18.82 -13.73
CA LYS A 2 -0.61 19.24 -12.97
C LYS A 2 -0.12 18.15 -11.99
N LEU A 3 0.00 16.90 -12.45
CA LEU A 3 0.67 15.82 -11.69
C LEU A 3 2.19 15.80 -11.90
N ILE A 4 2.73 16.74 -12.69
CA ILE A 4 4.16 16.93 -12.97
C ILE A 4 5.00 17.03 -11.67
N PRO A 5 4.53 17.68 -10.58
CA PRO A 5 5.28 17.72 -9.31
C PRO A 5 5.41 16.34 -8.67
N LEU A 6 4.38 15.48 -8.73
CA LEU A 6 4.41 14.16 -8.08
C LEU A 6 5.44 13.22 -8.71
N LYS A 7 5.53 13.25 -10.04
CA LYS A 7 6.52 12.45 -10.79
C LYS A 7 7.95 12.88 -10.52
N LYS A 8 8.20 14.18 -10.33
CA LYS A 8 9.55 14.74 -10.16
C LYS A 8 10.00 14.79 -8.71
N GLN A 9 9.09 15.00 -7.77
CA GLN A 9 9.40 15.18 -6.34
C GLN A 9 9.39 13.87 -5.56
N TYR A 10 8.58 12.89 -5.99
CA TYR A 10 8.43 11.60 -5.31
C TYR A 10 8.81 10.40 -6.19
N SER A 11 9.38 10.64 -7.38
CA SER A 11 9.77 9.61 -8.35
C SER A 11 8.66 8.57 -8.64
N LEU A 12 7.39 9.00 -8.60
CA LEU A 12 6.26 8.11 -8.82
C LEU A 12 5.98 7.94 -10.31
N SER A 13 5.75 6.69 -10.71
CA SER A 13 5.28 6.38 -12.07
C SER A 13 3.81 6.80 -12.26
N GLU A 14 3.34 6.85 -13.51
CA GLU A 14 1.91 7.04 -13.77
C GLU A 14 1.06 5.92 -13.18
N ASP A 15 1.57 4.68 -13.23
CA ASP A 15 0.90 3.52 -12.66
C ASP A 15 0.76 3.63 -11.15
N ASP A 16 1.77 4.13 -10.45
CA ASP A 16 1.72 4.38 -9.01
C ASP A 16 0.63 5.40 -8.65
N ILE A 17 0.53 6.47 -9.44
CA ILE A 17 -0.47 7.53 -9.21
C ILE A 17 -1.88 7.01 -9.48
N ASN A 18 -2.06 6.28 -10.60
CA ASN A 18 -3.35 5.68 -10.95
C ASN A 18 -3.78 4.63 -9.92
N LYS A 19 -2.84 3.82 -9.44
CA LYS A 19 -3.09 2.79 -8.44
C LYS A 19 -3.47 3.41 -7.10
N LEU A 20 -2.73 4.41 -6.64
CA LEU A 20 -3.06 5.12 -5.40
C LEU A 20 -4.44 5.80 -5.51
N GLY A 21 -4.74 6.46 -6.63
CA GLY A 21 -6.06 7.05 -6.88
C GLY A 21 -7.18 6.01 -6.84
N SER A 22 -7.00 4.86 -7.50
CA SER A 22 -7.96 3.75 -7.45
C SER A 22 -8.15 3.22 -6.03
N TRP A 23 -7.07 3.06 -5.28
CA TRP A 23 -7.14 2.52 -3.92
C TRP A 23 -7.85 3.46 -2.97
N MET A 24 -7.65 4.77 -3.12
CA MET A 24 -8.38 5.79 -2.38
C MET A 24 -9.89 5.76 -2.68
N THR A 25 -10.29 5.56 -3.95
CA THR A 25 -11.72 5.43 -4.31
C THR A 25 -12.36 4.13 -3.84
N MET A 26 -11.56 3.08 -3.63
CA MET A 26 -12.03 1.77 -3.18
C MET A 26 -12.10 1.64 -1.65
N GLY A 27 -11.65 2.65 -0.89
CA GLY A 27 -11.65 2.63 0.58
C GLY A 27 -10.59 1.68 1.17
N HIS A 28 -9.44 1.53 0.51
CA HIS A 28 -8.35 0.77 1.10
C HIS A 28 -7.81 1.46 2.36
N SER A 29 -7.43 0.64 3.35
CA SER A 29 -6.88 1.14 4.60
C SER A 29 -5.51 1.80 4.39
N LEU A 30 -5.14 2.70 5.30
CA LEU A 30 -3.83 3.32 5.32
C LEU A 30 -2.72 2.27 5.49
N GLU A 31 -2.96 1.21 6.26
CA GLU A 31 -2.02 0.10 6.42
C GLU A 31 -1.69 -0.55 5.07
N GLU A 32 -2.69 -0.90 4.27
CA GLU A 32 -2.52 -1.52 2.95
C GLU A 32 -1.80 -0.58 1.97
N ILE A 33 -2.22 0.68 1.93
CA ILE A 33 -1.64 1.69 1.07
C ILE A 33 -0.16 1.95 1.45
N CYS A 34 0.13 2.10 2.75
CA CYS A 34 1.49 2.29 3.23
C CYS A 34 2.36 1.06 3.00
N PHE A 35 1.80 -0.15 3.13
CA PHE A 35 2.53 -1.38 2.86
C PHE A 35 2.94 -1.47 1.39
N TYR A 36 2.07 -1.12 0.44
CA TYR A 36 2.41 -1.17 -0.97
C TYR A 36 3.48 -0.14 -1.36
N PHE A 37 3.38 1.07 -0.82
CA PHE A 37 4.28 2.17 -1.19
C PHE A 37 5.51 2.30 -0.27
N HIS A 38 5.73 1.34 0.65
CA HIS A 38 6.72 1.49 1.72
C HIS A 38 8.17 1.69 1.29
N GLU A 39 8.55 1.14 0.14
CA GLU A 39 9.90 1.28 -0.41
C GLU A 39 10.07 2.58 -1.21
N LYS A 40 8.95 3.22 -1.59
CA LYS A 40 8.92 4.39 -2.46
C LYS A 40 8.73 5.70 -1.71
N MET A 41 7.96 5.71 -0.62
CA MET A 41 7.64 6.93 0.10
C MET A 41 7.36 6.69 1.59
N THR A 42 7.53 7.73 2.40
CA THR A 42 7.11 7.73 3.80
C THR A 42 5.60 7.95 3.92
N VAL A 43 5.05 7.70 5.11
CA VAL A 43 3.61 7.91 5.39
C VAL A 43 3.23 9.39 5.18
N GLU A 44 4.08 10.32 5.60
CA GLU A 44 3.86 11.76 5.43
C GLU A 44 3.83 12.16 3.95
N GLN A 45 4.74 11.59 3.16
CA GLN A 45 4.79 11.79 1.72
C GLN A 45 3.56 11.19 1.04
N LEU A 46 3.11 10.02 1.49
CA LEU A 46 1.90 9.37 0.99
C LEU A 46 0.68 10.25 1.18
N PHE A 47 0.52 10.88 2.34
CA PHE A 47 -0.56 11.83 2.58
C PHE A 47 -0.47 13.08 1.71
N ALA A 48 0.74 13.61 1.50
CA ALA A 48 0.93 14.75 0.61
C ALA A 48 0.53 14.38 -0.83
N VAL A 49 0.97 13.22 -1.32
CA VAL A 49 0.63 12.70 -2.65
C VAL A 49 -0.88 12.45 -2.77
N ALA A 50 -1.49 11.76 -1.81
CA ALA A 50 -2.94 11.48 -1.78
C ALA A 50 -3.77 12.77 -1.79
N THR A 51 -3.33 13.80 -1.07
CA THR A 51 -4.00 15.12 -1.07
C THR A 51 -3.95 15.77 -2.45
N VAL A 52 -2.80 15.68 -3.13
CA VAL A 52 -2.65 16.20 -4.51
C VAL A 52 -3.49 15.39 -5.48
N ILE A 53 -3.52 14.06 -5.36
CA ILE A 53 -4.36 13.19 -6.21
C ILE A 53 -5.84 13.52 -6.05
N ALA A 54 -6.34 13.63 -4.82
CA ALA A 54 -7.73 13.98 -4.56
C ALA A 54 -8.12 15.29 -5.24
N ARG A 55 -7.27 16.32 -5.11
CA ARG A 55 -7.53 17.64 -5.69
C ARG A 55 -7.39 17.66 -7.21
N GLU A 56 -6.33 17.09 -7.75
CA GLU A 56 -5.97 17.25 -9.17
C GLU A 56 -6.65 16.23 -10.09
N MET A 57 -6.97 15.02 -9.59
CA MET A 57 -7.63 13.97 -10.38
C MET A 57 -9.14 13.91 -10.16
N PHE A 58 -9.58 14.15 -8.93
CA PHE A 58 -11.00 13.99 -8.55
C PHE A 58 -11.69 15.32 -8.24
N ASN A 59 -10.95 16.44 -8.18
CA ASN A 59 -11.48 17.76 -7.83
C ASN A 59 -12.22 17.79 -6.47
N MET A 60 -11.73 17.00 -5.52
CA MET A 60 -12.31 16.86 -4.18
C MET A 60 -11.20 16.94 -3.12
N SER A 61 -11.57 17.23 -1.88
CA SER A 61 -10.63 17.11 -0.76
C SER A 61 -10.35 15.65 -0.41
N LEU A 62 -9.20 15.38 0.20
CA LEU A 62 -8.85 14.04 0.65
C LEU A 62 -9.89 13.46 1.63
N ASN A 63 -10.47 14.31 2.48
CA ASN A 63 -11.49 13.92 3.46
C ASN A 63 -12.82 13.55 2.80
N GLU A 64 -13.12 14.09 1.61
CA GLU A 64 -14.32 13.72 0.84
C GLU A 64 -14.09 12.46 0.01
N LEU A 65 -12.88 12.30 -0.54
CA LEU A 65 -12.54 11.15 -1.39
C LEU A 65 -12.28 9.87 -0.59
N CYS A 66 -11.56 9.99 0.53
CA CYS A 66 -11.17 8.86 1.38
C CYS A 66 -11.12 9.30 2.85
N PRO A 67 -12.28 9.46 3.52
CA PRO A 67 -12.36 9.89 4.91
C PRO A 67 -11.67 8.91 5.87
N GLU A 68 -11.67 7.63 5.54
CA GLU A 68 -11.03 6.55 6.30
C GLU A 68 -9.52 6.77 6.42
N LEU A 69 -8.86 7.13 5.31
CA LEU A 69 -7.43 7.46 5.29
C LEU A 69 -7.11 8.63 6.25
N VAL A 70 -7.98 9.64 6.30
CA VAL A 70 -7.81 10.80 7.18
C VAL A 70 -8.05 10.42 8.64
N ALA A 71 -9.03 9.58 8.92
CA ALA A 71 -9.32 9.07 10.26
C ALA A 71 -8.15 8.23 10.80
N GLU A 72 -7.62 7.31 9.99
CA GLU A 72 -6.47 6.47 10.32
C GLU A 72 -5.20 7.30 10.56
N ARG A 73 -4.99 8.37 9.78
CA ARG A 73 -3.90 9.33 10.03
C ARG A 73 -4.01 10.01 11.38
N ARG A 74 -5.22 10.46 11.74
CA ARG A 74 -5.45 11.15 13.01
C ARG A 74 -5.17 10.21 14.18
N ALA A 75 -5.61 8.96 14.07
CA ALA A 75 -5.33 7.91 15.05
C ALA A 75 -3.81 7.64 15.20
N LEU A 76 -3.04 7.71 14.10
CA LEU A 76 -1.57 7.61 14.13
C LEU A 76 -0.88 8.76 14.87
N SER A 77 -1.45 9.98 14.86
CA SER A 77 -0.79 11.18 15.36
C SER A 77 -0.88 11.38 16.89
N GLN A 78 -1.72 10.63 17.60
CA GLN A 78 -1.99 10.89 19.03
C GLN A 78 -1.42 9.86 20.01
N GLU A 79 -1.31 8.56 19.69
CA GLU A 79 -0.96 7.59 20.75
C GLU A 79 -0.42 6.22 20.28
N HIS A 80 -0.39 5.92 18.97
CA HIS A 80 -0.27 4.53 18.48
C HIS A 80 0.84 4.28 17.44
N HIS A 81 1.79 5.21 17.27
CA HIS A 81 2.85 5.08 16.27
C HIS A 81 3.67 3.78 16.42
N GLU A 82 4.05 3.40 17.64
CA GLU A 82 4.79 2.15 17.89
C GLU A 82 3.95 0.89 17.66
N ALA A 83 2.68 0.90 18.09
CA ALA A 83 1.78 -0.24 17.90
C ALA A 83 1.50 -0.49 16.41
N TRP A 84 1.38 0.59 15.64
CA TRP A 84 1.24 0.52 14.19
C TRP A 84 2.52 0.03 13.50
N GLN A 85 3.70 0.50 13.90
CA GLN A 85 4.96 -0.01 13.37
C GLN A 85 5.11 -1.52 13.63
N ARG A 86 4.78 -2.00 14.83
CA ARG A 86 4.79 -3.45 15.14
C ARG A 86 3.78 -4.23 14.30
N ARG A 87 2.58 -3.70 14.07
CA ARG A 87 1.59 -4.36 13.19
C ARG A 87 2.07 -4.45 11.75
N ARG A 88 2.71 -3.39 11.25
CA ARG A 88 3.31 -3.36 9.90
C ARG A 88 4.45 -4.36 9.76
N GLU A 89 5.32 -4.48 10.76
CA GLU A 89 6.36 -5.52 10.77
C GLU A 89 5.74 -6.92 10.78
N ASN A 90 4.72 -7.15 11.60
CA ASN A 90 4.01 -8.43 11.66
C ASN A 90 3.35 -8.79 10.32
N GLN A 91 2.70 -7.83 9.63
CA GLN A 91 2.14 -8.07 8.31
C GLN A 91 3.22 -8.37 7.25
N LYS A 92 4.37 -7.70 7.32
CA LYS A 92 5.51 -8.02 6.44
C LYS A 92 5.97 -9.46 6.65
N VAL A 93 6.14 -9.89 7.90
CA VAL A 93 6.51 -11.27 8.23
C VAL A 93 5.45 -12.26 7.73
N LEU A 94 4.16 -11.98 7.92
CA LEU A 94 3.08 -12.84 7.43
C LEU A 94 3.07 -12.96 5.90
N SER A 95 3.34 -11.89 5.17
CA SER A 95 3.41 -11.93 3.70
C SER A 95 4.57 -12.81 3.20
N ILE A 96 5.73 -12.74 3.87
CA ILE A 96 6.89 -13.59 3.56
C ILE A 96 6.57 -15.05 3.86
N ILE A 97 5.94 -15.33 5.01
CA ILE A 97 5.52 -16.69 5.37
C ILE A 97 4.55 -17.24 4.33
N LYS A 98 3.58 -16.44 3.89
CA LYS A 98 2.60 -16.86 2.89
C LYS A 98 3.27 -17.20 1.56
N GLY A 99 4.18 -16.36 1.06
CA GLY A 99 4.93 -16.62 -0.17
C GLY A 99 5.75 -17.91 -0.07
N ASN A 100 6.47 -18.10 1.05
CA ASN A 100 7.24 -19.33 1.26
C ASN A 100 6.36 -20.59 1.31
N LEU A 101 5.16 -20.51 1.90
CA LEU A 101 4.21 -21.63 1.94
C LEU A 101 3.67 -21.98 0.55
N GLU A 102 3.41 -20.96 -0.29
CA GLU A 102 3.01 -21.16 -1.69
C GLU A 102 4.14 -21.84 -2.48
N ASP A 103 5.39 -21.40 -2.30
CA ASP A 103 6.56 -22.00 -2.94
C ASP A 103 6.80 -23.46 -2.51
N ILE A 104 6.67 -23.75 -1.20
CA ILE A 104 6.79 -25.12 -0.66
C ILE A 104 5.69 -26.01 -1.24
N SER A 105 4.45 -25.52 -1.29
CA SER A 105 3.32 -26.27 -1.84
C SER A 105 3.53 -26.61 -3.32
N LEU A 106 4.09 -25.67 -4.09
CA LEU A 106 4.46 -25.89 -5.49
C LEU A 106 5.56 -26.96 -5.62
N PHE A 107 6.59 -26.89 -4.78
CA PHE A 107 7.67 -27.88 -4.77
C PHE A 107 7.16 -29.29 -4.42
N GLU A 108 6.30 -29.41 -3.41
CA GLU A 108 5.69 -30.70 -3.04
C GLU A 108 4.84 -31.27 -4.18
N PHE A 109 4.05 -30.43 -4.84
CA PHE A 109 3.24 -30.83 -5.99
C PHE A 109 4.13 -31.34 -7.14
N GLU A 110 5.22 -30.65 -7.46
CA GLU A 110 6.17 -31.10 -8.47
C GLU A 110 6.87 -32.41 -8.09
N ALA A 111 7.28 -32.56 -6.82
CA ALA A 111 7.92 -33.76 -6.32
C ALA A 111 6.98 -34.97 -6.37
N GLN A 112 5.71 -34.79 -6.02
CA GLN A 112 4.67 -35.81 -6.15
C GLN A 112 4.44 -36.18 -7.63
N ARG A 113 4.38 -35.18 -8.51
CA ARG A 113 4.20 -35.42 -9.95
C ARG A 113 5.36 -36.23 -10.54
N ARG A 114 6.60 -35.93 -10.16
CA ARG A 114 7.80 -36.68 -10.60
C ARG A 114 7.81 -38.12 -10.09
N ARG A 115 7.32 -38.37 -8.87
CA ARG A 115 7.17 -39.72 -8.31
C ARG A 115 6.05 -40.54 -8.97
N ALA A 116 5.00 -39.89 -9.45
CA ALA A 116 3.89 -40.56 -10.14
C ALA A 116 4.23 -40.95 -11.60
N THR A 117 5.26 -40.35 -12.18
CA THR A 117 5.73 -40.60 -13.55
C THR A 117 6.98 -41.47 -13.64
N ALA A 118 7.52 -41.92 -12.51
CA ALA A 118 8.68 -42.82 -12.41
C ALA A 118 8.21 -44.22 -12.00
#